data_AF-A0A941CNA1-F1
#
_entry.id   AF-A0A941CNA1-F1
#
_cell.length_a   1.000
_cell.length_b   1.000
_cell.length_c   1.000
_cell.angle_alpha   90.00
_cell.angle_beta   90.00
_cell.angle_gamma   90.00
#
_symmetry.space_group_name_H-M   'P 1'
#
loop_
_entity.id
_entity.type
_entity.pdbx_description
1 polymer ?
#
loop_
_entity_poly.entity_id
_entity_poly.type
_entity_poly.pdbx_seq_one_letter_code
_entity_poly.pdbx_strand_id
1 'polypeptide(L)' 'MKSEWKVTSQMIGDAKMYAAYRLRDKDKPDHSGNREYAGQYVEDREVLAAAVKALNEMEVQE' A
#
# COMPACT_ATOMS: atom_id res chain seq x y z
N MET A 1 -6.00 -15.14 -1.55
CA MET A 1 -4.69 -14.88 -0.87
C MET A 1 -4.42 -13.39 -0.91
N LYS A 2 -3.77 -12.81 0.11
CA LYS A 2 -3.41 -11.39 0.06
C LYS A 2 -2.33 -11.14 -0.99
N SER A 3 -2.30 -9.95 -1.59
CA SER A 3 -1.20 -9.55 -2.47
C SER A 3 -0.01 -9.04 -1.66
N GLU A 4 1.13 -8.87 -2.33
CA GLU A 4 2.21 -8.02 -1.83
C GLU A 4 1.69 -6.59 -1.56
N TRP A 5 2.35 -5.92 -0.62
CA TRP A 5 2.23 -4.50 -0.38
C TRP A 5 2.82 -3.69 -1.53
N LYS A 6 2.13 -2.62 -1.92
CA LYS A 6 2.47 -1.71 -3.01
C LYS A 6 2.25 -0.26 -2.57
N VAL A 7 2.83 0.67 -3.30
CA VAL A 7 2.56 2.10 -3.14
C VAL A 7 1.40 2.51 -4.04
N THR A 8 0.42 3.22 -3.48
CA THR A 8 -0.58 3.97 -4.25
C THR A 8 -0.38 5.47 -4.03
N SER A 9 -0.91 6.30 -4.94
CA SER A 9 -0.92 7.75 -4.80
C SER A 9 -2.32 8.30 -5.04
N GLN A 10 -2.71 9.30 -4.26
CA GLN A 10 -3.94 10.04 -4.44
C GLN A 10 -3.68 11.55 -4.26
N MET A 11 -4.44 12.38 -4.97
CA MET A 11 -4.47 13.82 -4.70
C MET A 11 -5.41 14.05 -3.52
N ILE A 12 -4.90 14.65 -2.44
CA ILE A 12 -5.68 15.02 -1.26
C ILE A 12 -5.54 16.53 -1.09
N GLY A 13 -6.58 17.27 -1.45
CA GLY A 13 -6.47 18.71 -1.68
C GLY A 13 -5.52 18.99 -2.84
N ASP A 14 -4.55 19.86 -2.62
CA ASP A 14 -3.53 20.24 -3.61
C ASP A 14 -2.24 19.40 -3.53
N ALA A 15 -2.16 18.45 -2.58
CA ALA A 15 -0.98 17.64 -2.35
C ALA A 15 -1.12 16.23 -2.94
N LYS A 16 -0.04 15.74 -3.55
CA LYS A 16 0.06 14.33 -3.97
C LYS A 16 0.54 13.50 -2.79
N MET A 17 -0.35 12.69 -2.25
CA MET A 17 -0.11 11.85 -1.09
C MET A 17 0.05 10.39 -1.51
N TYR A 18 0.82 9.63 -0.75
CA TYR A 18 1.10 8.22 -0.99
C TYR A 18 0.68 7.36 0.21
N ALA A 19 0.21 6.15 -0.04
CA ALA A 19 -0.09 5.18 1.01
C ALA A 19 0.32 3.76 0.60
N ALA A 20 0.71 2.95 1.59
CA ALA A 20 0.97 1.54 1.40
C ALA A 20 -0.37 0.82 1.35
N TYR A 21 -0.59 0.01 0.32
CA TYR A 21 -1.81 -0.78 0.16
C TYR A 21 -1.50 -2.18 -0.37
N ARG A 22 -2.43 -3.11 -0.15
CA ARG A 22 -2.46 -4.39 -0.85
C ARG A 22 -3.89 -4.83 -1.11
N LEU A 23 -4.05 -5.83 -1.96
CA LEU A 23 -5.32 -6.51 -2.14
C LEU A 23 -5.51 -7.55 -1.04
N ARG A 24 -6.70 -7.56 -0.43
CA ARG A 24 -7.13 -8.61 0.50
C ARG A 24 -7.22 -9.95 -0.22
N ASP A 25 -7.67 -9.91 -1.47
CA ASP A 25 -7.70 -11.04 -2.38
C ASP A 25 -7.11 -10.66 -3.74
N LYS A 26 -5.92 -11.18 -4.04
CA LYS A 26 -5.17 -10.88 -5.27
C LYS A 26 -5.88 -11.36 -6.55
N ASP A 27 -6.81 -12.30 -6.42
CA ASP A 27 -7.54 -12.91 -7.53
C ASP A 27 -8.86 -12.17 -7.83
N LYS A 28 -9.20 -11.13 -7.05
CA LYS A 28 -10.38 -10.29 -7.23
C LYS A 28 -10.04 -8.93 -7.82
N PRO A 29 -11.01 -8.26 -8.47
CA PRO A 29 -10.79 -6.93 -9.02
C PRO A 29 -10.27 -5.93 -7.98
N ASP A 30 -9.46 -4.99 -8.45
CA ASP A 30 -8.93 -3.92 -7.62
C ASP A 30 -9.98 -2.81 -7.41
N HIS A 31 -10.65 -2.85 -6.26
CA HIS A 31 -11.60 -1.82 -5.82
C HIS A 31 -11.44 -1.54 -4.32
N SER A 32 -11.99 -0.42 -3.84
CA SER A 32 -11.83 0.03 -2.45
C SER A 32 -12.18 -1.03 -1.40
N GLY A 33 -13.23 -1.82 -1.63
CA GLY A 33 -13.62 -2.95 -0.76
C GLY A 33 -12.65 -4.14 -0.75
N ASN A 34 -11.79 -4.27 -1.75
CA ASN A 34 -10.75 -5.30 -1.82
C ASN A 34 -9.35 -4.76 -1.43
N ARG A 35 -9.23 -3.47 -1.10
CA ARG A 35 -7.96 -2.88 -0.64
C ARG A 35 -7.86 -2.92 0.89
N GLU A 36 -6.64 -3.10 1.37
CA GLU A 36 -6.24 -2.82 2.74
C GLU A 36 -5.02 -1.90 2.73
N TYR A 37 -4.90 -1.04 3.74
CA TYR A 37 -3.87 -0.01 3.83
C TYR A 37 -3.07 -0.18 5.12
N ALA A 38 -1.77 0.14 5.05
CA ALA A 38 -0.89 0.19 6.20
C ALA A 38 -0.46 1.63 6.48
N GLY A 39 -0.70 2.10 7.71
CA GLY A 39 -0.32 3.44 8.15
C GLY A 39 -1.19 4.56 7.57
N GLN A 40 -0.61 5.77 7.54
CA GLN A 40 -1.27 6.98 7.04
C GLN A 40 -0.73 7.38 5.66
N TYR A 41 -1.43 8.32 5.02
CA TYR A 41 -0.93 8.98 3.83
C TYR A 41 0.27 9.87 4.16
N VAL A 42 1.31 9.81 3.33
CA VAL A 42 2.54 10.61 3.46
C VAL A 42 2.88 11.31 2.15
N GLU A 43 3.57 12.44 2.22
CA GLU A 43 4.01 13.19 1.03
C GLU A 43 5.27 12.57 0.38
N ASP A 44 6.07 11.85 1.16
CA ASP A 44 7.33 11.26 0.71
C ASP A 44 7.12 9.83 0.18
N ARG A 45 7.31 9.65 -1.12
CA ARG A 45 7.19 8.36 -1.80
C ARG A 45 8.35 7.41 -1.46
N GLU A 46 9.56 7.92 -1.25
CA GLU A 46 10.74 7.09 -1.01
C GLU A 46 10.70 6.47 0.39
N VAL A 47 10.31 7.26 1.38
CA VAL A 47 10.04 6.77 2.75
C VAL A 47 9.00 5.66 2.72
N LEU A 48 7.91 5.85 1.97
CA LEU A 48 6.87 4.84 1.87
C LEU A 48 7.32 3.60 1.09
N ALA A 49 8.15 3.74 0.06
CA ALA A 49 8.68 2.63 -0.71
C ALA A 49 9.57 1.72 0.17
N ALA A 50 10.39 2.32 1.04
CA ALA A 50 11.17 1.57 2.03
C ALA A 50 10.27 0.83 3.03
N ALA A 51 9.20 1.47 3.51
CA ALA A 51 8.23 0.83 4.39
C ALA A 51 7.49 -0.34 3.73
N VAL A 52 7.06 -0.18 2.47
CA VAL A 52 6.43 -1.26 1.68
C VAL A 52 7.37 -2.44 1.50
N LYS A 53 8.66 -2.19 1.23
CA LYS A 53 9.67 -3.24 1.15
C LYS A 53 9.79 -4.02 2.46
N ALA A 54 9.91 -3.32 3.59
CA ALA A 54 9.97 -3.95 4.90
C ALA A 54 8.70 -4.77 5.23
N LEU A 55 7.51 -4.25 4.92
CA LEU A 55 6.25 -4.97 5.11
C LEU A 55 6.21 -6.29 4.32
N ASN A 56 6.68 -6.28 3.08
CA ASN A 56 6.77 -7.50 2.27
C ASN A 56 7.82 -8.48 2.81
N GLU A 57 8.97 -8.00 3.27
CA GLU A 57 10.01 -8.86 3.86
C GLU A 57 9.58 -9.52 5.17
N MET A 58 8.75 -8.85 5.97
CA MET A 58 8.18 -9.42 7.20
C MET A 58 7.13 -10.50 6.90
N GLU A 59 6.26 -10.28 5.92
CA GLU A 59 5.22 -11.26 5.58
C GLU A 59 5.74 -12.52 4.88
N VAL A 60 6.89 -12.47 4.22
CA VAL A 60 7.52 -13.67 3.64
C VAL A 60 8.12 -14.58 4.71
N GLN A 61 8.27 -14.10 5.95
CA GLN A 61 8.82 -14.86 7.07
C GLN A 61 7.75 -15.55 7.94
N GLU A 62 6.46 -15.37 7.64
CA GLU A 62 5.32 -16.12 8.22
C GLU A 62 4.88 -17.29 7.32
#